data_AF-A0A3R0XCF1-F1
#
_entry.id   AF-A0A3R0XCF1-F1
#
_cell.length_a   1.000
_cell.length_b   1.000
_cell.length_c   1.000
_cell.angle_alpha   90.00
_cell.angle_beta   90.00
_cell.angle_gamma   90.00
#
_symmetry.space_group_name_H-M   'P 1'
#
loop_
_entity.id
_entity.type
_entity.pdbx_description
1 polymer ?
#
loop_
_entity_poly.entity_id
_entity_poly.type
_entity_poly.pdbx_seq_one_letter_code
_entity_poly.pdbx_strand_id
1 'polypeptide(L)'
;MATQTEVARHLSLTDRQLRRLQKLPGAPISNKRGQLDLDAWRDFYISYLRRSKNDVPDGDSEDDYEEKLLIARWELTAEQAVTQQLKNEVSKGKLIDTGFCIFALSKLAMALSSTLDSIPLSM
;
A
#
# COMPACT_ATOMS: atom_id res chain seq x y z
N MET A 1 19.55 39.87 -12.04
CA MET A 1 18.10 40.02 -11.78
C MET A 1 17.37 39.15 -12.78
N ALA A 2 16.65 38.13 -12.32
CA ALA A 2 16.09 37.10 -13.19
C ALA A 2 14.56 37.04 -13.12
N THR A 3 13.96 36.56 -14.20
CA THR A 3 12.52 36.23 -14.25
C THR A 3 12.25 34.89 -13.55
N GLN A 4 10.98 34.62 -13.22
CA GLN A 4 10.57 33.35 -12.61
C GLN A 4 11.01 32.12 -13.43
N THR A 5 10.87 32.22 -14.75
CA THR A 5 11.27 31.16 -15.69
C THR A 5 12.79 30.97 -15.75
N GLU A 6 13.56 32.06 -15.65
CA GLU A 6 15.02 31.99 -15.59
C GLU A 6 15.51 31.35 -14.29
N VAL A 7 14.91 31.69 -13.14
CA VAL A 7 15.22 31.05 -11.86
C VAL A 7 14.87 29.57 -11.90
N ALA A 8 13.71 29.20 -12.44
CA ALA A 8 13.28 27.81 -12.57
C ALA A 8 14.27 27.03 -13.45
N ARG A 9 14.63 27.57 -14.61
CA ARG A 9 15.62 26.96 -15.51
C ARG A 9 17.00 26.84 -14.87
N HIS A 10 17.46 27.87 -14.15
CA HIS A 10 18.76 27.87 -13.48
C HIS A 10 18.86 26.79 -12.39
N LEU A 11 17.76 26.54 -11.67
CA LEU A 11 17.68 25.48 -10.67
C LEU A 11 17.29 24.11 -11.26
N SER A 12 17.15 24.00 -12.58
CA SER A 12 16.65 22.80 -13.27
C SER A 12 15.28 22.32 -12.76
N LEU A 13 14.40 23.27 -12.42
CA LEU A 13 13.05 23.05 -11.93
C LEU A 13 12.01 23.51 -12.96
N THR A 14 10.79 23.00 -12.82
CA THR A 14 9.61 23.54 -13.51
C THR A 14 9.09 24.80 -12.81
N ASP A 15 8.43 25.68 -13.56
CA ASP A 15 7.77 26.88 -12.99
C ASP A 15 6.76 26.51 -11.89
N ARG A 16 6.08 25.36 -12.04
CA ARG A 16 5.16 24.84 -11.03
C ARG A 16 5.87 24.45 -9.74
N GLN A 17 7.03 23.81 -9.83
CA GLN A 17 7.85 23.48 -8.66
C GLN A 17 8.38 24.74 -7.99
N LEU A 18 8.85 25.72 -8.76
CA LEU A 18 9.29 27.00 -8.20
C LEU A 18 8.15 27.74 -7.46
N ARG A 19 6.93 27.74 -8.01
CA ARG A 19 5.74 28.29 -7.33
C ARG A 19 5.38 27.57 -6.03
N ARG A 20 5.67 26.28 -5.91
CA ARG A 20 5.50 25.54 -4.65
C ARG A 20 6.56 25.94 -3.64
N LEU A 21 7.82 26.05 -4.07
CA LEU A 21 8.93 26.51 -3.21
C LEU A 21 8.70 27.94 -2.70
N GLN A 22 8.12 28.82 -3.53
CA GLN A 22 7.73 30.19 -3.11
C GLN A 22 6.75 30.25 -1.95
N LYS A 23 5.99 29.17 -1.68
CA LYS A 23 5.04 29.12 -0.55
C LYS A 23 5.70 28.67 0.75
N LEU A 24 6.95 28.20 0.70
CA LEU A 24 7.67 27.71 1.87
C LEU A 24 8.19 28.88 2.71
N PRO A 25 8.25 28.73 4.05
CA PRO A 25 8.81 29.74 4.92
C PRO A 25 10.30 29.93 4.61
N GLY A 26 10.73 31.18 4.46
CA GLY A 26 12.12 31.55 4.13
C GLY A 26 12.44 31.61 2.64
N ALA A 27 11.45 31.41 1.75
CA ALA A 27 11.66 31.56 0.32
C ALA A 27 12.03 33.02 -0.05
N PRO A 28 12.97 33.24 -0.99
CA PRO A 28 13.35 34.59 -1.42
C PRO A 28 12.19 35.33 -2.08
N ILE A 29 11.96 36.57 -1.65
CA ILE A 29 10.88 37.42 -2.15
C ILE A 29 11.36 38.18 -3.38
N SER A 30 10.47 38.43 -4.34
CA SER A 30 10.77 39.31 -5.48
C SER A 30 11.00 40.75 -5.02
N ASN A 31 11.95 41.44 -5.62
CA ASN A 31 12.16 42.87 -5.41
C ASN A 31 10.93 43.69 -5.85
N LYS A 32 10.87 44.99 -5.49
CA LYS A 32 9.75 45.91 -5.81
C LYS A 32 9.35 45.97 -7.30
N ARG A 33 10.18 45.46 -8.21
CA ARG A 33 9.95 45.35 -9.67
C ARG A 33 9.54 43.95 -10.14
N GLY A 34 9.23 43.03 -9.23
CA GLY A 34 8.87 41.64 -9.55
C GLY A 34 10.03 40.74 -9.98
N GLN A 35 11.28 41.22 -9.91
CA GLN A 35 12.48 40.47 -10.25
C GLN A 35 12.96 39.62 -9.08
N LEU A 36 13.45 38.42 -9.38
CA LEU A 36 13.98 37.48 -8.40
C LEU A 36 15.50 37.48 -8.43
N ASP A 37 16.10 37.27 -7.27
CA ASP A 37 17.56 37.18 -7.10
C ASP A 37 18.03 35.73 -7.22
N LEU A 38 18.85 35.45 -8.23
CA LEU A 38 19.31 34.09 -8.54
C LEU A 38 20.14 33.48 -7.42
N ASP A 39 21.01 34.28 -6.81
CA ASP A 39 21.94 33.79 -5.78
C ASP A 39 21.18 33.45 -4.50
N ALA A 40 20.24 34.32 -4.09
CA ALA A 40 19.34 34.05 -2.98
C ALA A 40 18.49 32.78 -3.20
N TRP A 41 18.00 32.55 -4.42
CA TRP A 41 17.26 31.33 -4.77
C TRP A 41 18.13 30.07 -4.78
N ARG A 42 19.40 30.19 -5.18
CA ARG A 42 20.37 29.10 -5.15
C ARG A 42 20.67 28.68 -3.72
N ASP A 43 20.98 29.64 -2.84
CA ASP A 43 21.29 29.36 -1.44
C ASP A 43 20.09 28.77 -0.69
N PHE A 44 18.89 29.33 -0.95
CA PHE A 44 17.64 28.78 -0.43
C PHE A 44 17.43 27.33 -0.90
N TYR A 45 17.59 27.04 -2.19
CA TYR A 45 17.39 25.69 -2.72
C TYR A 45 18.40 24.68 -2.18
N ILE A 46 19.68 25.06 -2.04
CA ILE A 46 20.71 24.21 -1.43
C ILE A 46 20.36 23.91 0.03
N SER A 47 19.95 24.93 0.80
CA SER A 47 19.56 24.73 2.20
C SER A 47 18.29 23.87 2.33
N TYR A 48 17.33 24.03 1.43
CA TYR A 48 16.13 23.21 1.33
C TYR A 48 16.48 21.74 1.05
N LEU A 49 17.37 21.46 0.09
CA LEU A 49 17.82 20.09 -0.20
C LEU A 49 18.58 19.47 0.97
N ARG A 50 19.43 20.24 1.66
CA ARG A 50 20.13 19.77 2.85
C ARG A 50 19.18 19.47 3.99
N ARG A 51 18.16 20.30 4.20
CA ARG A 51 17.12 20.04 5.21
C ARG A 51 16.29 18.82 4.83
N SER A 52 15.84 18.73 3.57
CA SER A 52 15.09 17.57 3.08
C SER A 52 15.89 16.28 3.22
N LYS A 53 17.22 16.31 3.04
CA LYS A 53 18.08 15.16 3.27
C LYS A 53 18.20 14.79 4.77
N ASN A 54 18.14 15.78 5.65
CA ASN A 54 18.26 15.57 7.10
C ASN A 54 16.91 15.27 7.79
N ASP A 55 15.78 15.67 7.20
CA ASP A 55 14.41 15.34 7.64
C ASP A 55 13.94 13.97 7.12
N VAL A 56 14.72 13.32 6.24
CA VAL A 56 14.57 11.90 5.95
C VAL A 56 15.31 11.17 7.07
N PRO A 57 14.62 10.42 7.95
CA PRO A 57 15.28 9.49 8.84
C PRO A 57 16.17 8.59 7.97
N ASP A 58 17.40 8.34 8.40
CA ASP A 58 18.41 7.53 7.72
C ASP A 58 18.01 6.02 7.65
N GLY A 59 16.84 5.72 7.10
CA GLY A 59 16.17 4.43 7.20
C GLY A 59 14.91 4.36 6.35
N ASP A 60 15.10 4.37 5.03
CA ASP A 60 14.33 3.59 4.07
C ASP A 60 15.05 3.82 2.73
N SER A 61 16.12 3.04 2.54
CA SER A 61 16.73 2.93 1.23
C SER A 61 15.71 2.30 0.28
N GLU A 62 15.70 2.67 -1.00
CA GLU A 62 14.79 2.11 -2.01
C GLU A 62 14.89 0.57 -2.06
N ASP A 63 16.05 0.03 -1.64
CA ASP A 63 16.33 -1.39 -1.42
C ASP A 63 15.46 -2.02 -0.30
N ASP A 64 15.22 -1.33 0.82
CA ASP A 64 14.37 -1.82 1.92
C ASP A 64 12.90 -1.95 1.51
N TYR A 65 12.44 -1.07 0.61
CA TYR A 65 11.07 -1.12 0.08
C TYR A 65 10.89 -2.26 -0.91
N GLU A 66 11.81 -2.41 -1.86
CA GLU A 66 11.81 -3.51 -2.82
C GLU A 66 11.92 -4.87 -2.12
N GLU A 67 12.76 -4.98 -1.08
CA GLU A 67 12.89 -6.21 -0.28
C GLU A 67 11.58 -6.56 0.44
N LYS A 68 10.96 -5.59 1.14
CA LYS A 68 9.66 -5.79 1.80
C LYS A 68 8.57 -6.19 0.80
N LEU A 69 8.58 -5.59 -0.40
CA LEU A 69 7.61 -5.87 -1.45
C LEU A 69 7.82 -7.27 -2.06
N LEU A 70 9.07 -7.73 -2.15
CA LEU A 70 9.43 -9.07 -2.59
C LEU A 70 8.98 -10.12 -1.57
N ILE A 71 9.21 -9.88 -0.27
CA ILE A 71 8.75 -10.75 0.83
C ILE A 71 7.21 -10.88 0.79
N ALA A 72 6.49 -9.76 0.72
CA ALA A 72 5.03 -9.77 0.68
C ALA A 72 4.47 -10.54 -0.54
N ARG A 73 5.14 -10.43 -1.70
CA ARG A 73 4.78 -11.20 -2.90
C ARG A 73 5.02 -12.70 -2.71
N TRP A 74 6.13 -13.07 -2.07
CA TRP A 74 6.43 -14.47 -1.76
C TRP A 74 5.39 -15.08 -0.83
N GLU A 75 5.05 -14.39 0.25
CA GLU A 75 4.01 -14.84 1.20
C GLU A 75 2.65 -15.01 0.51
N LEU A 76 2.23 -14.01 -0.28
CA LEU A 76 0.99 -14.09 -1.05
C LEU A 76 0.98 -15.25 -2.05
N THR A 77 2.11 -15.51 -2.72
CA THR A 77 2.23 -16.64 -3.65
C THR A 77 2.17 -17.98 -2.93
N ALA A 78 2.76 -18.08 -1.73
CA ALA A 78 2.69 -19.27 -0.90
C ALA A 78 1.24 -19.55 -0.44
N GLU A 79 0.52 -18.53 0.02
CA GLU A 79 -0.89 -18.65 0.41
C GLU A 79 -1.78 -19.08 -0.76
N GLN A 80 -1.54 -18.52 -1.96
CA GLN A 80 -2.23 -18.90 -3.19
C GLN A 80 -1.97 -20.36 -3.57
N ALA A 81 -0.73 -20.84 -3.41
CA ALA A 81 -0.39 -22.23 -3.66
C ALA A 81 -1.14 -23.17 -2.70
N VAL A 82 -1.21 -22.84 -1.41
CA VAL A 82 -1.95 -23.62 -0.41
C VAL A 82 -3.45 -23.64 -0.72
N THR A 83 -4.04 -22.50 -1.04
CA THR A 83 -5.47 -22.46 -1.42
C THR A 83 -5.75 -23.28 -2.67
N GLN A 84 -4.86 -23.23 -3.67
CA GLN A 84 -5.02 -24.04 -4.88
C GLN A 84 -4.88 -25.54 -4.59
N GLN A 85 -3.96 -25.94 -3.71
CA GLN A 85 -3.84 -27.32 -3.26
C GLN A 85 -5.13 -27.80 -2.58
N LEU A 86 -5.69 -27.02 -1.65
CA LEU A 86 -6.95 -27.36 -0.99
C LEU A 86 -8.10 -27.53 -2.00
N LYS A 87 -8.20 -26.62 -2.98
CA LYS A 87 -9.20 -26.74 -4.07
C LYS A 87 -8.99 -28.01 -4.90
N ASN A 88 -7.74 -28.35 -5.22
CA ASN A 88 -7.43 -29.57 -5.95
C ASN A 88 -7.81 -30.82 -5.15
N GLU A 89 -7.59 -30.84 -3.83
CA GLU A 89 -7.96 -31.97 -2.98
C GLU A 89 -9.50 -32.10 -2.82
N VAL A 90 -10.22 -30.98 -2.75
CA VAL A 90 -11.69 -30.97 -2.85
C VAL A 90 -12.15 -31.53 -4.19
N SER A 91 -11.53 -31.10 -5.30
CA SER A 91 -11.88 -31.58 -6.64
C SER A 91 -11.56 -33.07 -6.86
N LYS A 92 -10.53 -33.60 -6.18
CA LYS A 92 -10.22 -35.03 -6.16
C LYS A 92 -11.15 -35.84 -5.25
N GLY A 93 -12.08 -35.17 -4.54
CA GLY A 93 -13.01 -35.81 -3.61
C GLY A 93 -12.36 -36.28 -2.31
N LYS A 94 -11.15 -35.83 -1.99
CA LYS A 94 -10.43 -36.21 -0.76
C LYS A 94 -10.72 -35.28 0.42
N LEU A 95 -11.28 -34.11 0.15
CA LEU A 95 -11.56 -33.08 1.15
C LEU A 95 -12.99 -32.57 0.94
N ILE A 96 -13.76 -32.45 2.02
CA ILE A 96 -15.14 -31.96 2.00
C ILE A 96 -15.22 -30.75 2.93
N ASP A 97 -15.98 -29.74 2.50
CA ASP A 97 -16.23 -28.55 3.30
C ASP A 97 -16.95 -28.89 4.62
N THR A 98 -16.44 -28.35 5.73
CA THR A 98 -16.95 -28.65 7.06
C THR A 98 -18.36 -28.09 7.28
N GLY A 99 -18.68 -26.93 6.70
CA GLY A 99 -20.01 -26.35 6.75
C GLY A 99 -21.05 -27.24 6.06
N PHE A 100 -20.70 -27.77 4.89
CA PHE A 100 -21.53 -28.78 4.21
C PHE A 100 -21.72 -30.04 5.05
N CYS A 101 -20.64 -30.59 5.65
CA CYS A 101 -20.74 -31.76 6.53
C CYS A 101 -21.68 -31.52 7.71
N ILE A 102 -21.56 -30.38 8.40
CA ILE A 102 -22.42 -30.02 9.52
C ILE A 102 -23.88 -29.96 9.06
N PHE A 103 -24.17 -29.26 7.96
CA PHE A 103 -25.52 -29.17 7.42
C PHE A 103 -26.11 -30.53 7.06
N ALA A 104 -25.36 -31.36 6.34
CA ALA A 104 -25.81 -32.67 5.91
C ALA A 104 -26.07 -33.61 7.11
N LEU A 105 -25.16 -33.60 8.08
CA LEU A 105 -25.30 -34.40 9.31
C LEU A 105 -26.47 -33.92 10.18
N SER A 106 -26.68 -32.61 10.33
CA SER A 106 -27.84 -32.09 11.05
C SER A 106 -29.16 -32.52 10.40
N LYS A 107 -29.24 -32.50 9.07
CA LYS A 107 -30.42 -32.93 8.33
C LYS A 107 -30.65 -34.43 8.45
N LEU A 108 -29.59 -35.23 8.38
CA LEU A 108 -29.65 -36.68 8.60
C LEU A 108 -30.11 -37.02 10.03
N ALA A 109 -29.55 -36.34 11.04
CA ALA A 109 -29.93 -36.54 12.43
C ALA A 109 -31.41 -36.23 12.66
N MET A 110 -31.94 -35.16 12.05
CA MET A 110 -33.35 -34.80 12.15
C MET A 110 -34.26 -35.85 11.50
N ALA A 111 -33.89 -36.36 10.31
CA ALA A 111 -34.62 -37.42 9.65
C ALA A 111 -34.61 -38.72 10.48
N LEU A 112 -33.45 -39.09 11.03
CA LEU A 112 -33.30 -40.25 11.91
C LEU A 112 -34.16 -40.13 13.18
N SER A 113 -34.14 -38.98 13.85
CA SER A 113 -34.99 -38.73 15.02
C SER A 113 -36.46 -38.91 14.68
N SER A 114 -36.93 -38.30 13.59
CA SER A 114 -38.32 -38.44 13.15
C SER A 114 -38.70 -39.90 12.84
N THR A 115 -37.80 -40.68 12.25
CA THR A 115 -38.06 -42.11 12.01
C THR A 115 -38.08 -42.92 13.30
N LEU A 116 -37.18 -42.64 14.24
CA LEU A 116 -37.12 -43.32 15.54
C LEU A 116 -38.35 -43.00 16.40
N ASP A 117 -38.79 -41.74 16.45
CA ASP A 117 -40.00 -41.31 17.18
C ASP A 117 -41.28 -41.95 16.62
N SER A 118 -41.26 -42.35 15.34
CA SER A 118 -42.41 -43.03 14.70
C SER A 118 -42.50 -44.52 15.03
N ILE A 119 -41.45 -45.12 15.61
CA ILE A 119 -41.48 -46.52 16.04
C ILE A 119 -42.22 -46.57 17.38
N PRO A 120 -43.37 -47.26 17.48
CA PRO A 120 -44.05 -47.40 18.75
C PRO A 120 -43.13 -48.18 19.70
N LEU A 121 -42.76 -47.55 20.81
CA LEU A 121 -42.17 -48.25 21.96
C LEU A 121 -43.22 -49.29 22.39
N SER A 122 -42.99 -50.55 22.02
CA SER A 122 -43.83 -51.65 22.49
C SER A 122 -43.84 -51.62 24.01
N MET A 123 -45.05 -51.53 24.58
CA MET A 123 -45.33 -51.72 26.01
C MET A 123 -44.73 -53.03 26.54
#